data_AF-A0A3N5WW94-F1
#
_entry.id   AF-A0A3N5WW94-F1
#
_cell.length_a   1.000
_cell.length_b   1.000
_cell.length_c   1.000
_cell.angle_alpha   90.00
_cell.angle_beta   90.00
_cell.angle_gamma   90.00
#
_symmetry.space_group_name_H-M   'P 1'
#
loop_
_entity.id
_entity.type
_entity.pdbx_description
1 polymer ?
#
loop_
_entity_poly.entity_id
_entity_poly.type
_entity_poly.pdbx_seq_one_letter_code
_entity_poly.pdbx_strand_id
1 'polypeptide(L)'
;FPRSRALHIIARITPSDPAVNEVAFEAESVKLRNGEGREIPDPAHGGQSLTALRSELSSFFPSTLGFGPVDRINYTDGVRIYFANGEIAHVRPSGNADELRIYAVAGNQARADEIARLGIGEPDGILRRMERQLAAC
;
A
#
# COMPACT_ATOMS: atom_id res chain seq x y z
N PHE A 1 3.56 17.34 1.29
CA PHE A 1 3.51 16.42 2.46
C PHE A 1 4.89 16.48 3.10
N PRO A 2 5.07 16.96 4.34
CA PRO A 2 6.40 16.96 4.97
C PRO A 2 7.04 15.58 4.89
N ARG A 3 8.32 15.49 4.50
CA ARG A 3 9.01 14.22 4.30
C ARG A 3 8.97 13.33 5.52
N SER A 4 9.12 13.89 6.72
CA SER A 4 9.03 13.16 7.98
C SER A 4 7.69 12.43 8.13
N ARG A 5 6.58 13.10 7.78
CA ARG A 5 5.24 12.50 7.80
C ARG A 5 5.09 11.43 6.71
N ALA A 6 5.57 11.72 5.51
CA ALA A 6 5.52 10.76 4.39
C ALA A 6 6.28 9.45 4.73
N LEU A 7 7.47 9.56 5.33
CA LEU A 7 8.24 8.40 5.79
C LEU A 7 7.54 7.66 6.92
N HIS A 8 6.93 8.37 7.87
CA HIS A 8 6.19 7.75 8.97
C HIS A 8 5.00 6.94 8.46
N ILE A 9 4.20 7.51 7.56
CA ILE A 9 3.06 6.82 6.94
C ILE A 9 3.52 5.50 6.32
N ILE A 10 4.60 5.53 5.51
CA ILE A 10 5.12 4.35 4.82
C ILE A 10 5.66 3.32 5.80
N ALA A 11 6.43 3.73 6.81
CA ALA A 11 6.94 2.83 7.84
C ALA A 11 5.82 2.12 8.60
N ARG A 12 4.71 2.82 8.92
CA ARG A 12 3.56 2.25 9.65
C ARG A 12 2.82 1.18 8.86
N ILE A 13 2.90 1.24 7.53
CA ILE A 13 2.26 0.27 6.63
C ILE A 13 3.25 -0.68 5.94
N THR A 14 4.50 -0.72 6.41
CA THR A 14 5.53 -1.65 5.93
C THR A 14 5.75 -2.73 7.00
N PRO A 15 5.89 -4.02 6.63
CA PRO A 15 6.25 -5.08 7.56
C PRO A 15 7.53 -4.74 8.33
N SER A 16 7.58 -5.10 9.61
CA SER A 16 8.75 -4.81 10.45
C SER A 16 9.97 -5.66 10.09
N ASP A 17 9.76 -6.83 9.46
CA ASP A 17 10.83 -7.68 8.98
C ASP A 17 11.36 -7.17 7.62
N PRO A 18 12.61 -6.68 7.55
CA PRO A 18 13.19 -6.15 6.33
C PRO A 18 13.45 -7.22 5.25
N ALA A 19 13.39 -8.51 5.59
CA ALA A 19 13.47 -9.58 4.60
C ALA A 19 12.20 -9.70 3.74
N VAL A 20 11.08 -9.13 4.20
CA VAL A 20 9.79 -9.17 3.50
C VAL A 20 9.70 -8.00 2.51
N ASN A 21 9.85 -8.29 1.22
CA ASN A 21 9.67 -7.31 0.15
C ASN A 21 8.33 -7.45 -0.55
N GLU A 22 7.67 -8.59 -0.45
CA GLU A 22 6.35 -8.80 -1.02
C GLU A 22 5.51 -9.72 -0.13
N VAL A 23 4.22 -9.41 -0.06
CA VAL A 23 3.21 -10.20 0.62
C VAL A 23 2.08 -10.48 -0.36
N ALA A 24 1.77 -11.74 -0.60
CA ALA A 24 0.62 -12.17 -1.39
C ALA A 24 -0.43 -12.83 -0.49
N PHE A 25 -1.70 -12.46 -0.68
CA PHE A 25 -2.81 -12.91 0.14
C PHE A 25 -3.65 -13.92 -0.63
N GLU A 26 -3.46 -15.20 -0.33
CA GLU A 26 -4.25 -16.28 -0.92
C GLU A 26 -5.48 -16.58 -0.06
N ALA A 27 -6.37 -17.46 -0.53
CA ALA A 27 -7.63 -17.75 0.15
C ALA A 27 -7.44 -18.27 1.59
N GLU A 28 -6.39 -19.05 1.84
CA GLU A 28 -6.15 -19.74 3.11
C GLU A 28 -4.76 -19.45 3.71
N SER A 29 -3.93 -18.64 3.03
CA SER A 29 -2.55 -18.39 3.48
C SER A 29 -2.02 -17.04 3.04
N VAL A 30 -0.92 -16.63 3.67
CA VAL A 30 -0.13 -15.46 3.30
C VAL A 30 1.24 -15.94 2.85
N LYS A 31 1.67 -15.57 1.64
CA LYS A 31 3.01 -15.89 1.12
C LYS A 31 3.91 -14.67 1.17
N LEU A 32 5.10 -14.84 1.72
CA LEU A 32 6.12 -13.80 1.85
C LEU A 32 7.23 -14.03 0.86
N ARG A 33 7.73 -12.98 0.22
CA ARG A 33 8.90 -13.07 -0.66
C ARG A 33 9.93 -12.00 -0.32
N ASN A 34 11.19 -12.35 -0.51
CA ASN A 34 12.31 -11.41 -0.40
C ASN A 34 12.52 -10.60 -1.70
N GLY A 35 13.53 -9.73 -1.69
CA GLY A 35 13.86 -8.86 -2.83
C GLY A 35 14.29 -9.60 -4.10
N GLU A 36 14.63 -10.89 -4.00
CA GLU A 36 14.93 -11.76 -5.14
C GLU A 36 13.69 -12.50 -5.66
N GLY A 37 12.52 -12.28 -5.05
CA GLY A 37 11.28 -12.98 -5.36
C GLY A 37 11.21 -14.41 -4.81
N ARG A 38 12.15 -14.82 -3.95
CA ARG A 38 12.13 -16.14 -3.31
C ARG A 38 11.18 -16.13 -2.12
N GLU A 39 10.40 -17.19 -2.00
CA GLU A 39 9.52 -17.38 -0.83
C GLU A 39 10.37 -17.52 0.44
N ILE A 40 9.96 -16.86 1.51
CA ILE A 40 10.59 -16.93 2.82
C ILE A 40 9.58 -17.43 3.86
N PRO A 41 10.02 -18.15 4.91
CA PRO A 41 9.13 -18.59 5.97
C PRO A 41 8.44 -17.41 6.63
N ASP A 42 7.16 -17.58 6.99
CA ASP A 42 6.48 -16.64 7.88
C ASP A 42 7.18 -16.69 9.25
N PRO A 43 7.77 -15.58 9.74
CA PRO A 43 8.28 -15.55 11.11
C PRO A 43 7.11 -15.87 12.03
N ALA A 44 7.30 -16.75 13.02
CA ALA A 44 6.22 -17.15 13.92
C ALA A 44 5.46 -15.91 14.44
N HIS A 45 4.17 -15.80 14.08
CA HIS A 45 3.22 -14.68 14.33
C HIS A 45 3.15 -13.53 13.29
N GLY A 46 3.84 -13.61 12.15
CA GLY A 46 3.80 -12.58 11.09
C GLY A 46 2.48 -12.53 10.31
N GLY A 47 1.89 -13.67 9.96
CA GLY A 47 0.67 -13.74 9.13
C GLY A 47 -0.57 -13.02 9.70
N GLN A 48 -0.78 -13.02 11.02
CA GLN A 48 -1.88 -12.28 11.65
C GLN A 48 -1.67 -10.77 11.56
N SER A 49 -0.43 -10.30 11.81
CA SER A 49 -0.07 -8.88 11.68
C SER A 49 -0.19 -8.39 10.24
N LEU A 50 0.16 -9.23 9.26
CA LEU A 50 0.04 -8.90 7.84
C LEU A 50 -1.41 -8.85 7.36
N THR A 51 -2.27 -9.71 7.92
CA THR A 51 -3.72 -9.67 7.66
C THR A 51 -4.35 -8.40 8.23
N ALA A 52 -3.96 -8.00 9.44
CA ALA A 52 -4.39 -6.73 10.02
C ALA A 52 -3.91 -5.53 9.17
N LEU A 53 -2.65 -5.55 8.73
CA LEU A 53 -2.09 -4.53 7.84
C LEU A 53 -2.84 -4.45 6.50
N ARG A 54 -3.18 -5.60 5.90
CA ARG A 54 -4.02 -5.67 4.69
C ARG A 54 -5.38 -5.00 4.93
N SER A 55 -6.01 -5.28 6.07
CA SER A 55 -7.32 -4.72 6.42
C SER A 55 -7.24 -3.20 6.59
N GLU A 56 -6.24 -2.71 7.32
CA GLU A 56 -5.97 -1.28 7.51
C GLU A 56 -5.75 -0.58 6.14
N LEU A 57 -4.92 -1.15 5.26
CA LEU A 57 -4.70 -0.61 3.92
C LEU A 57 -5.98 -0.64 3.07
N SER A 58 -6.73 -1.73 3.10
CA SER A 58 -7.98 -1.88 2.34
C SER A 58 -9.02 -0.82 2.70
N SER A 59 -9.01 -0.32 3.94
CA SER A 59 -9.93 0.75 4.37
C SER A 59 -9.76 2.06 3.59
N PHE A 60 -8.57 2.32 3.06
CA PHE A 60 -8.29 3.49 2.23
C PHE A 60 -8.75 3.32 0.78
N PHE A 61 -8.85 2.07 0.31
CA PHE A 61 -9.20 1.68 -1.05
C PHE A 61 -10.48 0.84 -1.08
N PRO A 62 -11.63 1.39 -0.66
CA PRO A 62 -12.87 0.62 -0.56
C PRO A 62 -13.45 0.31 -1.95
N SER A 63 -14.24 -0.77 -2.03
CA SER A 63 -14.96 -1.16 -3.24
C SER A 63 -15.98 -0.12 -3.72
N THR A 64 -16.45 0.75 -2.83
CA THR A 64 -17.30 1.91 -3.18
C THR A 64 -16.60 2.93 -4.07
N LEU A 65 -15.26 2.90 -4.13
CA LEU A 65 -14.44 3.70 -5.06
C LEU A 65 -13.92 2.86 -6.26
N GLY A 66 -14.44 1.64 -6.43
CA GLY A 66 -14.13 0.76 -7.56
C GLY A 66 -12.93 -0.17 -7.37
N PHE A 67 -12.25 -0.15 -6.22
CA PHE A 67 -11.10 -1.02 -5.96
C PHE A 67 -11.54 -2.46 -5.66
N GLY A 68 -10.77 -3.43 -6.18
CA GLY A 68 -10.90 -4.83 -5.78
C GLY A 68 -10.28 -5.10 -4.40
N PRO A 69 -10.43 -6.32 -3.85
CA PRO A 69 -9.67 -6.74 -2.68
C PRO A 69 -8.16 -6.62 -2.91
N VAL A 70 -7.40 -6.22 -1.89
CA VAL A 70 -5.93 -6.23 -1.93
C VAL A 70 -5.46 -7.68 -2.07
N ASP A 71 -4.80 -8.01 -3.16
CA ASP A 71 -4.30 -9.36 -3.47
C ASP A 71 -2.82 -9.51 -3.15
N ARG A 72 -2.04 -8.44 -3.35
CA ARG A 72 -0.60 -8.45 -3.12
C ARG A 72 -0.08 -7.06 -2.78
N ILE A 73 0.97 -6.98 -1.97
CA ILE A 73 1.66 -5.72 -1.66
C ILE A 73 3.16 -5.92 -1.84
N ASN A 74 3.81 -5.01 -2.56
CA ASN A 74 5.26 -4.96 -2.71
C ASN A 74 5.82 -3.71 -2.00
N TYR A 75 6.91 -3.91 -1.26
CA TYR A 75 7.55 -2.94 -0.38
C TYR A 75 8.94 -2.49 -0.87
N THR A 76 9.36 -2.90 -2.07
CA THR A 76 10.72 -2.64 -2.59
C THR A 76 11.02 -1.16 -2.76
N ASP A 77 10.02 -0.34 -3.11
CA ASP A 77 10.19 1.10 -3.35
C ASP A 77 8.95 1.89 -2.92
N GLY A 78 8.73 2.03 -1.61
CA GLY A 78 7.45 2.50 -1.06
C GLY A 78 6.46 1.35 -0.91
N VAL A 79 5.17 1.61 -1.00
CA VAL A 79 4.11 0.59 -0.83
C VAL A 79 3.28 0.51 -2.11
N ARG A 80 3.47 -0.57 -2.86
CA ARG A 80 2.74 -0.87 -4.09
C ARG A 80 1.68 -1.93 -3.84
N ILE A 81 0.43 -1.53 -3.96
CA ILE A 81 -0.75 -2.34 -3.66
C ILE A 81 -1.33 -2.84 -4.98
N TYR A 82 -1.48 -4.15 -5.10
CA TYR A 82 -2.12 -4.83 -6.22
C TYR A 82 -3.51 -5.28 -5.77
N PHE A 83 -4.51 -5.00 -6.60
CA PHE A 83 -5.90 -5.38 -6.35
C PHE A 83 -6.31 -6.53 -7.28
N ALA A 84 -7.25 -7.37 -6.82
CA ALA A 84 -7.71 -8.54 -7.58
C ALA A 84 -8.40 -8.18 -8.91
N ASN A 85 -8.84 -6.92 -9.08
CA ASN A 85 -9.38 -6.40 -10.35
C ASN A 85 -8.27 -5.97 -11.35
N GLY A 86 -6.99 -6.21 -11.02
CA GLY A 86 -5.84 -5.86 -11.86
C GLY A 86 -5.34 -4.43 -11.69
N GLU A 87 -5.98 -3.62 -10.84
CA GLU A 87 -5.54 -2.25 -10.56
C GLU A 87 -4.33 -2.22 -9.62
N ILE A 88 -3.56 -1.14 -9.69
CA ILE A 88 -2.42 -0.89 -8.80
C ILE A 88 -2.50 0.52 -8.26
N ALA A 89 -2.31 0.67 -6.95
CA ALA A 89 -2.02 1.95 -6.31
C ALA A 89 -0.63 1.88 -5.66
N HIS A 90 0.28 2.75 -6.07
CA HIS A 90 1.65 2.77 -5.57
C HIS A 90 1.92 4.08 -4.84
N VAL A 91 2.03 4.00 -3.52
CA VAL A 91 2.31 5.14 -2.64
C VAL A 91 3.80 5.18 -2.32
N ARG A 92 4.45 6.33 -2.54
CA ARG A 92 5.90 6.46 -2.38
C ARG A 92 6.29 7.84 -1.86
N PRO A 93 7.15 7.93 -0.83
CA PRO A 93 7.70 9.21 -0.40
C PRO A 93 8.77 9.68 -1.40
N SER A 94 8.86 10.99 -1.66
CA SER A 94 9.93 11.52 -2.50
C SER A 94 11.28 11.43 -1.78
N GLY A 95 12.30 10.95 -2.51
CA GLY A 95 13.68 10.95 -2.01
C GLY A 95 14.34 12.33 -1.98
N ASN A 96 13.74 13.34 -2.63
CA ASN A 96 14.37 14.63 -2.93
C ASN A 96 13.56 15.84 -2.45
N ALA A 97 12.31 15.67 -2.03
CA ALA A 97 11.41 16.78 -1.69
C ALA A 97 10.36 16.38 -0.64
N ASP A 98 9.67 17.38 -0.09
CA ASP A 98 8.53 17.21 0.83
C ASP A 98 7.25 16.80 0.07
N GLU A 99 7.26 15.58 -0.44
CA GLU A 99 6.18 15.02 -1.24
C GLU A 99 5.89 13.56 -0.87
N LEU A 100 4.60 13.22 -0.90
CA LEU A 100 4.09 11.85 -0.92
C LEU A 100 3.37 11.69 -2.25
N ARG A 101 3.76 10.67 -3.01
CA ARG A 101 3.28 10.44 -4.37
C ARG A 101 2.37 9.23 -4.41
N ILE A 102 1.44 9.24 -5.35
CA ILE A 102 0.62 8.09 -5.71
C ILE A 102 0.69 7.88 -7.23
N TYR A 103 0.94 6.65 -7.65
CA TYR A 103 0.89 6.22 -9.03
C TYR A 103 -0.21 5.18 -9.21
N ALA A 104 -0.93 5.24 -10.32
CA ALA A 104 -2.04 4.36 -10.61
C ALA A 104 -1.79 3.56 -11.90
N VAL A 105 -2.13 2.27 -11.87
CA VAL A 105 -2.25 1.44 -13.09
C VAL A 105 -3.65 0.87 -13.11
N ALA A 106 -4.30 0.95 -14.26
CA ALA A 106 -5.64 0.40 -14.48
C ALA A 106 -5.80 -0.06 -15.92
N GLY A 107 -6.90 -0.75 -16.22
CA GLY A 107 -7.19 -1.27 -17.56
C GLY A 107 -7.38 -0.20 -18.65
N ASN A 108 -7.58 1.06 -18.27
CA ASN A 108 -7.63 2.20 -19.19
C ASN A 108 -7.19 3.51 -18.51
N GLN A 109 -6.84 4.51 -19.34
CA GLN A 109 -6.35 5.81 -18.89
C GLN A 109 -7.36 6.54 -17.97
N ALA A 110 -8.64 6.56 -18.33
CA ALA A 110 -9.65 7.29 -17.56
C ALA A 110 -9.77 6.77 -16.12
N ARG A 111 -9.66 5.45 -15.92
CA ARG A 111 -9.64 4.85 -14.58
C ARG A 111 -8.34 5.14 -13.82
N ALA A 112 -7.19 5.11 -14.50
CA ALA A 112 -5.92 5.48 -13.87
C ALA A 112 -5.93 6.95 -13.38
N ASP A 113 -6.47 7.87 -14.19
CA ASP A 113 -6.63 9.28 -13.84
C ASP A 113 -7.59 9.47 -12.66
N GLU A 114 -8.67 8.67 -12.62
CA GLU A 114 -9.59 8.65 -11.49
C GLU A 114 -8.90 8.22 -10.19
N ILE A 115 -8.14 7.13 -10.21
CA ILE A 115 -7.41 6.66 -9.02
C ILE A 115 -6.41 7.73 -8.55
N ALA A 116 -5.69 8.36 -9.48
CA ALA A 116 -4.77 9.45 -9.15
C ALA A 116 -5.50 10.64 -8.50
N ARG A 117 -6.65 11.05 -9.05
CA ARG A 117 -7.51 12.11 -8.51
C ARG A 117 -8.07 11.76 -7.13
N LEU A 118 -8.56 10.54 -6.92
CA LEU A 118 -8.98 10.04 -5.61
C LEU A 118 -7.81 10.03 -4.61
N GLY A 119 -6.61 9.75 -5.11
CA GLY A 119 -5.35 9.79 -4.38
C GLY A 119 -5.05 11.14 -3.77
N ILE A 120 -5.02 12.18 -4.61
CA ILE A 120 -4.55 13.52 -4.25
C ILE A 120 -5.65 14.52 -3.85
N GLY A 121 -6.92 14.11 -3.91
CA GLY A 121 -8.05 14.99 -3.60
C GLY A 121 -7.93 15.65 -2.23
N GLU A 122 -8.39 16.89 -2.12
CA GLU A 122 -8.42 17.64 -0.87
C GLU A 122 -9.87 17.93 -0.46
N PRO A 123 -10.20 17.92 0.84
CA PRO A 123 -9.32 17.60 1.99
C PRO A 123 -9.26 16.10 2.32
N ASP A 124 -9.98 15.26 1.59
CA ASP A 124 -10.31 13.87 1.98
C ASP A 124 -9.83 12.79 1.01
N GLY A 125 -8.92 13.13 0.11
CA GLY A 125 -8.25 12.15 -0.75
C GLY A 125 -7.53 11.08 0.05
N ILE A 126 -7.21 9.98 -0.61
CA ILE A 126 -6.62 8.80 0.01
C ILE A 126 -5.38 9.16 0.81
N LEU A 127 -4.46 9.95 0.24
CA LEU A 127 -3.22 10.32 0.94
C LEU A 127 -3.48 11.18 2.19
N ARG A 128 -4.53 12.00 2.21
CA ARG A 128 -4.91 12.81 3.39
C ARG A 128 -5.56 11.98 4.48
N ARG A 129 -6.40 11.03 4.12
CA ARG A 129 -6.94 10.06 5.08
C ARG A 129 -5.82 9.22 5.69
N MET A 130 -4.86 8.76 4.87
CA MET A 130 -3.65 8.07 5.35
C MET A 130 -2.84 8.95 6.30
N GLU A 131 -2.61 10.22 5.98
CA GLU A 131 -1.92 11.15 6.89
C GLU A 131 -2.61 11.25 8.25
N ARG A 132 -3.92 11.46 8.28
CA ARG A 132 -4.66 11.65 9.54
C ARG A 132 -4.68 10.40 10.41
N GLN A 133 -4.74 9.22 9.78
CA GLN A 133 -4.88 7.95 10.52
C GLN A 133 -3.54 7.29 10.84
N LEU A 134 -2.51 7.49 10.01
CA LEU A 134 -1.23 6.79 10.11
C LEU A 134 -0.06 7.70 10.53
N ALA A 135 -0.18 9.02 10.36
CA ALA A 135 0.86 9.97 10.76
C ALA A 135 0.59 10.61 12.13
N ALA A 136 -0.53 10.27 12.78
CA ALA A 136 -0.79 10.69 14.16
C ALA A 136 0.15 9.93 15.10
N CYS A 137 1.08 10.67 15.71
CA CYS A 137 1.90 10.22 16.84
C CYS A 137 1.09 10.25 18.14
#